data_AF-A0AAV9WQG7-F1
#
_entry.id   AF-A0AAV9WQG7-F1
#
_cell.length_a   1.000
_cell.length_b   1.000
_cell.length_c   1.000
_cell.angle_alpha   90.00
_cell.angle_beta   90.00
_cell.angle_gamma   90.00
#
_symmetry.space_group_name_H-M   'P 1'
#
loop_
_entity.id
_entity.type
_entity.pdbx_description
1 polymer ?
#
loop_
_entity_poly.entity_id
_entity_poly.type
_entity_poly.pdbx_seq_one_letter_code
_entity_poly.pdbx_strand_id
1 'polypeptide(L)'
;MSWRTAPKPNPRRPPWLLVPLLRTFTHEIYKVHNVKVSHPPDHLVFHPDFDPDVVIKPILSTYYSQFFGLFRRGDNGKYREREVRIWMAFHAALLKVWEGGDVEEVVEGFWECVEMYFDVTKDAALNRAPVA
;
A
#
# COMPACT_ATOMS: atom_id res chain seq x y z
N MET A 1 10.69 16.75 -20.99
CA MET A 1 10.21 15.36 -21.14
C MET A 1 8.71 15.37 -20.95
N SER A 2 7.96 14.93 -21.96
CA SER A 2 6.50 15.05 -22.06
C SER A 2 5.84 13.75 -21.58
N TRP A 3 5.06 13.82 -20.48
CA TRP A 3 4.38 12.68 -19.86
C TRP A 3 3.01 12.35 -20.51
N ARG A 4 2.92 12.42 -21.84
CA ARG A 4 1.66 12.13 -22.54
C ARG A 4 1.60 10.66 -22.94
N THR A 5 1.12 9.83 -22.03
CA THR A 5 -0.08 9.00 -22.19
C THR A 5 -0.19 8.04 -21.01
N ALA A 6 -1.02 8.40 -20.02
CA ALA A 6 -1.44 7.46 -19.00
C ALA A 6 -2.12 6.27 -19.71
N PRO A 7 -1.75 5.01 -19.41
CA PRO A 7 -2.39 3.85 -20.01
C PRO A 7 -3.88 3.84 -19.65
N LYS A 8 -4.75 3.70 -20.66
CA LYS A 8 -6.21 3.65 -20.46
C LYS A 8 -6.59 2.56 -19.46
N PRO A 9 -7.50 2.83 -18.50
CA PRO A 9 -7.98 1.82 -17.58
C PRO A 9 -8.68 0.69 -18.36
N ASN A 10 -8.18 -0.53 -18.21
CA ASN A 10 -8.80 -1.72 -18.79
C ASN A 10 -10.01 -2.10 -17.91
N PRO A 11 -11.25 -2.07 -18.44
CA PRO A 11 -12.45 -2.36 -17.68
C PRO A 11 -12.60 -3.88 -17.59
N ARG A 12 -12.46 -4.46 -16.40
CA ARG A 12 -13.00 -5.83 -16.15
C ARG A 12 -13.09 -6.26 -14.69
N ARG A 13 -12.64 -5.47 -13.73
CA ARG A 13 -13.05 -5.63 -12.33
C ARG A 13 -13.30 -4.26 -11.74
N PRO A 14 -14.38 -4.10 -10.99
CA PRO A 14 -14.66 -2.82 -10.43
C PRO A 14 -13.58 -2.32 -9.47
N PRO A 15 -13.17 -1.05 -9.56
CA PRO A 15 -12.15 -0.49 -8.67
C PRO A 15 -12.52 -0.60 -7.19
N TRP A 16 -13.82 -0.63 -6.87
CA TRP A 16 -14.34 -0.78 -5.50
C TRP A 16 -14.02 -2.14 -4.85
N LEU A 17 -13.71 -3.19 -5.60
CA LEU A 17 -13.28 -4.47 -5.00
C LEU A 17 -11.92 -4.36 -4.29
N LEU A 18 -11.11 -3.36 -4.65
CA LEU A 18 -9.81 -3.11 -4.01
C LEU A 18 -9.96 -2.29 -2.73
N VAL A 19 -11.01 -1.50 -2.60
CA VAL A 19 -11.19 -0.51 -1.52
C VAL A 19 -11.07 -1.12 -0.13
N PRO A 20 -11.70 -2.27 0.21
CA PRO A 20 -11.52 -2.88 1.53
C PRO A 20 -10.05 -3.23 1.85
N LEU A 21 -9.30 -3.70 0.85
CA LEU A 21 -7.90 -4.05 1.03
C LEU A 21 -7.01 -2.82 1.12
N LEU A 22 -7.27 -1.78 0.32
CA LEU A 22 -6.54 -0.51 0.38
C LEU A 22 -6.77 0.22 1.71
N ARG A 23 -7.99 0.15 2.27
CA ARG A 23 -8.28 0.60 3.65
C ARG A 23 -7.44 -0.16 4.66
N THR A 24 -7.33 -1.48 4.49
CA THR A 24 -6.50 -2.34 5.35
C THR A 24 -5.03 -1.96 5.26
N PHE A 25 -4.50 -1.72 4.05
CA PHE A 25 -3.12 -1.27 3.87
C PHE A 25 -2.86 0.07 4.55
N THR A 26 -3.78 1.02 4.39
CA THR A 26 -3.71 2.32 5.08
C THR A 26 -3.65 2.11 6.60
N HIS A 27 -4.51 1.25 7.14
CA HIS A 27 -4.52 0.94 8.57
C HIS A 27 -3.22 0.30 9.04
N GLU A 28 -2.64 -0.64 8.27
CA GLU A 28 -1.36 -1.26 8.62
C GLU A 28 -0.20 -0.26 8.58
N ILE A 29 -0.19 0.71 7.66
CA ILE A 29 0.79 1.81 7.66
C ILE A 29 0.71 2.61 8.97
N TYR A 30 -0.49 3.02 9.39
CA TYR A 30 -0.69 3.70 10.68
C TYR A 30 -0.32 2.82 11.88
N LYS A 31 -0.60 1.52 11.80
CA LYS A 31 -0.26 0.59 12.87
C LYS A 31 1.25 0.45 13.03
N VAL A 32 2.01 0.38 11.93
CA VAL A 32 3.48 0.39 11.97
C VAL A 32 4.00 1.67 12.64
N HIS A 33 3.43 2.83 12.29
CA HIS A 33 3.75 4.10 12.96
C HIS A 33 3.50 3.99 14.47
N ASN A 34 2.31 3.56 14.86
CA ASN A 34 1.90 3.46 16.27
C ASN A 34 2.77 2.49 17.07
N VAL A 35 3.12 1.34 16.48
CA VAL A 35 4.06 0.39 17.07
C VAL A 35 5.40 1.07 17.28
N LYS A 36 5.98 1.72 16.27
CA LYS A 36 7.29 2.37 16.41
C LYS A 36 7.30 3.44 17.50
N VAL A 37 6.33 4.36 17.51
CA VAL A 37 6.28 5.46 18.49
C VAL A 37 5.91 5.01 19.90
N SER A 38 5.31 3.83 20.06
CA SER A 38 4.97 3.28 21.38
C SER A 38 6.20 2.76 22.16
N HIS A 39 7.33 2.54 21.48
CA HIS A 39 8.54 2.07 22.12
C HIS A 39 9.34 3.21 22.74
N PRO A 40 9.98 3.00 23.89
CA PRO A 40 10.87 3.99 24.47
C PRO A 40 12.14 4.17 23.61
N PRO A 41 12.82 5.33 23.66
CA PRO A 41 13.96 5.63 22.79
C PRO A 41 15.15 4.66 22.88
N ASP A 42 15.26 3.91 23.98
CA ASP A 42 16.28 2.90 24.25
C ASP A 42 15.90 1.47 23.78
N HIS A 43 14.73 1.31 23.18
CA HIS A 43 14.27 0.03 22.68
C HIS A 43 15.09 -0.47 21.48
N LEU A 44 15.29 -1.79 21.38
CA LEU A 44 16.09 -2.46 20.34
C LEU A 44 15.68 -2.11 18.90
N VAL A 45 14.44 -1.69 18.69
CA VAL A 45 13.90 -1.28 17.37
C VAL A 45 14.48 0.04 16.85
N PHE A 46 15.12 0.84 17.71
CA PHE A 46 15.85 2.05 17.34
C PHE A 46 17.35 1.80 17.14
N HIS A 47 17.81 0.56 17.31
CA HIS A 47 19.21 0.22 17.08
C HIS A 47 19.53 0.36 15.58
N PRO A 48 20.68 0.96 15.20
CA PRO A 48 21.05 1.17 13.79
C PRO A 48 21.09 -0.11 12.95
N ASP A 49 21.41 -1.24 13.59
CA ASP A 49 21.49 -2.56 12.95
C ASP A 49 20.17 -3.34 12.98
N PHE A 50 19.07 -2.74 13.49
CA PHE A 50 17.78 -3.41 13.50
C PHE A 50 17.23 -3.54 12.07
N ASP A 51 17.04 -4.78 11.62
CA ASP A 51 16.48 -5.05 10.30
C ASP A 51 14.96 -4.75 10.29
N PRO A 52 14.50 -3.73 9.54
CA PRO A 52 13.07 -3.39 9.45
C PRO A 52 12.23 -4.53 8.87
N ASP A 53 12.83 -5.44 8.12
CA ASP A 53 12.14 -6.57 7.52
C ASP A 53 11.54 -7.53 8.55
N VAL A 54 12.07 -7.56 9.78
CA VAL A 54 11.51 -8.38 10.87
C VAL A 54 10.07 -7.97 11.19
N VAL A 55 9.75 -6.69 11.01
CA VAL A 55 8.40 -6.14 11.22
C VAL A 55 7.59 -6.14 9.92
N ILE A 56 8.23 -5.82 8.80
CA ILE A 56 7.54 -5.55 7.53
C ILE A 56 7.20 -6.84 6.76
N LYS A 57 8.10 -7.82 6.69
CA LYS A 57 7.87 -9.07 5.93
C LYS A 57 6.62 -9.83 6.40
N PRO A 58 6.32 -9.95 7.72
CA PRO A 58 5.09 -10.59 8.18
C PRO A 58 3.82 -9.89 7.65
N ILE A 59 3.80 -8.55 7.64
CA ILE A 59 2.67 -7.76 7.14
C ILE A 59 2.49 -8.03 5.64
N LEU A 60 3.56 -7.92 4.85
CA LEU A 60 3.53 -8.23 3.42
C LEU A 60 3.06 -9.65 3.14
N SER A 61 3.59 -10.63 3.87
CA SER A 61 3.22 -12.05 3.69
C SER A 61 1.74 -12.30 3.98
N THR A 62 1.19 -11.63 4.99
CA THR A 62 -0.22 -11.74 5.40
C THR A 62 -1.16 -11.36 4.25
N TYR A 63 -0.85 -10.30 3.52
CA TYR A 63 -1.77 -9.75 2.51
C TYR A 63 -1.42 -10.12 1.07
N TYR A 64 -0.26 -10.73 0.81
CA TYR A 64 0.20 -11.06 -0.54
C TYR A 64 -0.84 -11.85 -1.34
N SER A 65 -1.32 -12.97 -0.79
CA SER A 65 -2.28 -13.85 -1.46
C SER A 65 -3.63 -13.16 -1.67
N GLN A 66 -4.06 -12.34 -0.72
CA GLN A 66 -5.31 -11.58 -0.83
C GLN A 66 -5.19 -10.55 -1.95
N PHE A 67 -4.12 -9.74 -1.97
CA PHE A 67 -3.90 -8.72 -2.98
C PHE A 67 -3.79 -9.31 -4.38
N PHE A 68 -2.87 -10.25 -4.57
CA PHE A 68 -2.64 -10.85 -5.88
C PHE A 68 -3.76 -11.80 -6.32
N GLY A 69 -4.60 -12.29 -5.39
CA GLY A 69 -5.83 -13.02 -5.69
C GLY A 69 -6.93 -12.15 -6.33
N LEU A 70 -6.88 -10.82 -6.14
CA LEU A 70 -7.82 -9.90 -6.77
C LEU A 70 -7.57 -9.70 -8.26
N PHE A 71 -6.42 -10.15 -8.78
CA PHE A 71 -6.01 -9.95 -10.15
C PHE A 71 -5.81 -11.29 -10.88
N ARG A 72 -6.26 -11.35 -12.13
CA ARG A 72 -5.90 -12.48 -13.01
C ARG A 72 -4.51 -12.21 -13.57
N ARG A 73 -3.64 -13.22 -13.52
CA ARG A 73 -2.38 -13.23 -14.26
C ARG A 73 -2.68 -13.07 -15.75
N GLY A 74 -1.83 -12.33 -16.45
CA GLY A 74 -1.93 -12.18 -17.90
C GLY A 74 -1.57 -13.47 -18.64
N ASP A 75 -1.66 -13.43 -19.97
CA ASP A 75 -1.43 -14.60 -20.83
C ASP A 75 -0.01 -15.18 -20.72
N ASN A 76 0.94 -14.38 -20.20
CA ASN A 76 2.31 -14.78 -19.91
C ASN A 76 2.53 -15.29 -18.47
N GLY A 77 1.44 -15.50 -17.71
CA GLY A 77 1.49 -15.94 -16.32
C GLY A 77 1.97 -14.88 -15.31
N LYS A 78 2.18 -13.62 -15.73
CA LYS A 78 2.67 -12.53 -14.87
C LYS A 78 1.55 -11.58 -14.45
N TYR A 79 1.72 -10.92 -13.31
CA TYR A 79 0.88 -9.80 -12.91
C TYR A 79 1.15 -8.58 -13.79
N ARG A 80 0.16 -7.71 -13.94
CA ARG A 80 0.33 -6.47 -14.68
C ARG A 80 1.21 -5.50 -13.90
N GLU A 81 1.95 -4.65 -14.60
CA GLU A 81 2.86 -3.69 -13.98
C GLU A 81 2.16 -2.86 -12.90
N ARG A 82 0.96 -2.33 -13.18
CA ARG A 82 0.20 -1.53 -12.21
C ARG A 82 -0.11 -2.26 -10.91
N GLU A 83 -0.35 -3.58 -10.96
CA GLU A 83 -0.67 -4.40 -9.77
C GLU A 83 0.59 -4.53 -8.91
N VAL A 84 1.73 -4.79 -9.57
CA VAL A 84 3.04 -4.83 -8.91
C VAL A 84 3.42 -3.47 -8.33
N ARG A 85 3.13 -2.36 -9.03
CA ARG A 85 3.44 -0.99 -8.57
C ARG A 85 2.73 -0.66 -7.26
N ILE A 86 1.46 -1.01 -7.10
CA ILE A 86 0.74 -0.79 -5.83
C ILE A 86 1.29 -1.65 -4.70
N TRP A 87 1.63 -2.91 -4.99
CA TRP A 87 2.28 -3.77 -3.99
C TRP A 87 3.61 -3.18 -3.51
N MET A 88 4.43 -2.68 -4.45
CA MET A 88 5.69 -2.01 -4.14
C MET A 88 5.48 -0.69 -3.38
N ALA A 89 4.44 0.08 -3.72
CA ALA A 89 4.10 1.30 -3.01
C ALA A 89 3.69 1.02 -1.55
N PHE A 90 2.90 -0.03 -1.32
CA PHE A 90 2.55 -0.45 0.04
C PHE A 90 3.80 -0.87 0.83
N HIS A 91 4.69 -1.68 0.25
CA HIS A 91 5.96 -2.05 0.87
C HIS A 91 6.82 -0.82 1.21
N ALA A 92 6.99 0.09 0.25
CA ALA A 92 7.76 1.32 0.45
C ALA A 92 7.16 2.20 1.55
N ALA A 93 5.83 2.26 1.66
CA ALA A 93 5.16 3.02 2.72
C ALA A 93 5.45 2.44 4.11
N LEU A 94 5.38 1.12 4.28
CA LEU A 94 5.72 0.47 5.55
C LEU A 94 7.19 0.75 5.94
N LEU A 95 8.12 0.63 4.98
CA LEU A 95 9.53 0.94 5.19
C LEU A 95 9.74 2.40 5.59
N LYS A 96 9.14 3.34 4.86
CA LYS A 96 9.35 4.76 5.09
C LYS A 96 8.80 5.21 6.45
N VAL A 97 7.65 4.72 6.88
CA VAL A 97 7.14 4.95 8.24
C VAL A 97 8.08 4.32 9.27
N TRP A 98 8.53 3.09 9.03
CA TRP A 98 9.49 2.44 9.91
C TRP A 98 10.82 3.20 10.00
N GLU A 99 11.26 3.91 8.96
CA GLU A 99 12.46 4.74 8.97
C GLU A 99 12.24 6.12 9.63
N GLY A 100 11.01 6.42 10.06
CA GLY A 100 10.67 7.68 10.75
C GLY A 100 10.13 8.76 9.84
N GLY A 101 9.67 8.41 8.63
CA GLY A 101 8.90 9.32 7.80
C GLY A 101 7.56 9.69 8.45
N ASP A 102 7.08 10.90 8.13
CA ASP A 102 5.76 11.36 8.56
C ASP A 102 4.67 10.44 8.00
N VAL A 103 3.81 9.93 8.88
CA VAL A 103 2.81 8.92 8.50
C VAL A 103 1.76 9.47 7.55
N GLU A 104 1.38 10.75 7.68
CA GLU A 104 0.39 11.37 6.81
C GLU A 104 0.96 11.57 5.40
N GLU A 105 2.20 12.09 5.29
CA GLU A 105 2.89 12.22 4.00
C GLU A 105 3.08 10.87 3.30
N VAL A 106 3.42 9.82 4.07
CA VAL A 106 3.58 8.48 3.52
C VAL A 106 2.25 7.89 3.03
N VAL A 107 1.17 8.07 3.80
CA VAL A 107 -0.16 7.63 3.39
C VAL A 107 -0.62 8.39 2.15
N GLU A 108 -0.40 9.69 2.06
CA GLU A 108 -0.69 10.47 0.84
C GLU A 108 0.07 9.91 -0.37
N GLY A 109 1.39 9.72 -0.26
CA GLY A 109 2.20 9.17 -1.36
C GLY A 109 1.78 7.76 -1.79
N PHE A 110 1.32 6.93 -0.85
CA PHE A 110 0.73 5.63 -1.19
C PHE A 110 -0.55 5.79 -2.02
N TRP A 111 -1.45 6.68 -1.61
CA TRP A 111 -2.72 6.92 -2.31
C TRP A 111 -2.54 7.62 -3.66
N GLU A 112 -1.59 8.54 -3.81
CA GLU A 112 -1.21 9.11 -5.11
C GLU A 112 -0.80 8.01 -6.11
N CYS A 113 -0.06 7.00 -5.63
CA CYS A 113 0.29 5.84 -6.44
C CYS A 113 -0.96 5.01 -6.81
N VAL A 114 -1.89 4.80 -5.87
CA VAL A 114 -3.16 4.10 -6.14
C VAL A 114 -3.94 4.82 -7.23
N GLU A 115 -4.13 6.13 -7.10
CA GLU A 115 -4.89 6.98 -8.02
C GLU A 115 -4.29 7.02 -9.42
N MET A 116 -2.96 6.96 -9.53
CA MET A 116 -2.28 6.91 -10.81
C MET A 116 -2.63 5.66 -11.63
N TYR A 117 -2.90 4.53 -10.96
CA TYR A 117 -3.05 3.22 -11.58
C TYR A 117 -4.49 2.67 -11.53
N PHE A 118 -5.31 3.19 -10.63
CA PHE A 118 -6.68 2.75 -10.38
C PHE A 118 -7.61 3.97 -10.28
N ASP A 119 -8.81 3.83 -10.83
CA ASP A 119 -9.86 4.85 -10.79
C ASP A 119 -10.57 4.86 -9.42
N VAL A 120 -9.79 5.10 -8.36
CA VAL A 120 -10.21 5.17 -6.95
C VAL A 120 -9.41 6.26 -6.26
N THR A 121 -10.09 7.26 -5.71
CA THR A 121 -9.45 8.30 -4.89
C THR A 121 -9.40 7.93 -3.41
N LYS A 122 -8.43 8.48 -2.67
CA LYS A 122 -8.35 8.36 -1.20
C LYS A 122 -9.66 8.74 -0.54
N ASP A 123 -10.22 9.89 -0.89
CA ASP A 123 -11.49 10.37 -0.32
C ASP A 123 -12.66 9.43 -0.62
N ALA A 124 -12.80 8.98 -1.86
CA ALA A 124 -13.88 8.05 -2.22
C ALA A 124 -13.71 6.71 -1.51
N ALA A 125 -12.47 6.27 -1.32
CA ALA A 125 -12.15 5.03 -0.65
C ALA A 125 -12.32 5.13 0.87
N LEU A 126 -11.93 6.21 1.53
CA LEU A 126 -11.91 6.31 2.99
C LEU A 126 -13.21 6.90 3.58
N ASN A 127 -13.89 7.80 2.84
CA ASN A 127 -15.04 8.55 3.37
C ASN A 127 -16.40 8.04 2.91
N ARG A 128 -16.48 7.12 1.94
CA ARG A 128 -17.77 6.49 1.61
C ARG A 128 -18.17 5.47 2.68
N ALA A 129 -19.24 5.81 3.40
CA ALA A 129 -20.04 4.83 4.13
C ALA A 129 -20.43 3.69 3.18
N PRO A 130 -20.49 2.43 3.64
CA PRO A 130 -21.00 1.35 2.80
C PRO A 130 -22.40 1.74 2.32
N VAL A 131 -22.62 1.72 1.02
CA VAL A 131 -23.98 1.77 0.48
C VAL A 131 -24.64 0.48 0.94
N ALA A 132 -25.56 0.60 1.90
CA ALA A 132 -26.38 -0.48 2.42
C ALA A 132 -27.28 -1.06 1.32
#